data_AF-L0E166-F1
#
_entry.id   AF-L0E166-F1
#
_cell.length_a   1.000
_cell.length_b   1.000
_cell.length_c   1.000
_cell.angle_alpha   90.00
_cell.angle_beta   90.00
_cell.angle_gamma   90.00
#
_symmetry.space_group_name_H-M   'P 1'
#
loop_
_entity.id
_entity.type
_entity.pdbx_description
1 polymer ?
#
loop_
_entity_poly.entity_id
_entity_poly.type
_entity_poly.pdbx_seq_one_letter_code
_entity_poly.pdbx_strand_id
1 'polypeptide(L)' 'MEKELEQLAAATGRSKSYYVKEALAAYLEDRADYLLALAALERKEPRTSLADVRRELGLER' A
#
# COMPACT_ATOMS: atom_id res chain seq x y z
N MET A 1 18.85 11.27 3.89
CA MET A 1 18.60 10.51 2.64
C MET A 1 19.81 10.44 1.71
N GLU A 2 20.23 11.53 1.03
CA GLU A 2 21.31 11.45 0.01
C GLU A 2 22.63 10.88 0.57
N LYS A 3 23.10 11.42 1.70
CA LYS A 3 24.32 10.95 2.38
C LYS A 3 24.23 9.50 2.86
N GLU A 4 23.06 9.07 3.33
CA GLU A 4 22.83 7.69 3.81
C GLU A 4 22.83 6.69 2.64
N LEU A 5 22.18 7.05 1.53
CA LEU A 5 22.19 6.26 0.31
C LEU A 5 23.59 6.15 -0.27
N GLU A 6 24.38 7.22 -0.21
CA GLU A 6 25.78 7.22 -0.67
C GLU A 6 26.67 6.32 0.20
N GLN A 7 26.50 6.36 1.52
CA GLN A 7 27.18 5.45 2.44
C GLN A 7 26.80 3.98 2.20
N LEU A 8 25.51 3.69 2.05
CA LEU A 8 25.01 2.34 1.73
C LEU A 8 25.55 1.85 0.40
N ALA A 9 25.50 2.69 -0.64
CA ALA A 9 26.01 2.36 -1.96
C ALA A 9 27.52 2.04 -1.91
N ALA A 10 28.31 2.90 -1.27
CA ALA A 10 29.75 2.71 -1.12
C ALA A 10 30.09 1.44 -0.31
N ALA A 11 29.37 1.17 0.77
CA ALA A 11 29.64 0.04 1.65
C ALA A 11 29.24 -1.32 1.05
N THR A 12 28.29 -1.34 0.11
CA THR A 12 27.68 -2.59 -0.40
C THR A 12 27.94 -2.84 -1.89
N GLY A 13 28.51 -1.87 -2.61
CA GLY A 13 28.72 -1.93 -4.04
C GLY A 13 27.44 -1.85 -4.89
N ARG A 14 26.29 -1.53 -4.29
CA ARG A 14 25.02 -1.34 -5.00
C ARG A 14 24.79 0.14 -5.34
N SER A 15 23.96 0.42 -6.34
CA SER A 15 23.61 1.80 -6.67
C SER A 15 22.67 2.41 -5.63
N LYS A 16 22.68 3.74 -5.48
CA LYS A 16 21.67 4.45 -4.67
C LYS A 16 20.25 4.13 -5.13
N SER A 17 20.05 4.00 -6.45
CA SER A 17 18.76 3.65 -7.06
C SER A 17 18.28 2.25 -6.70
N TYR A 18 19.17 1.31 -6.38
CA TYR A 18 18.79 0.00 -5.87
C TYR A 18 18.02 0.16 -4.55
N TYR A 19 18.59 0.86 -3.57
CA TYR A 19 17.98 1.06 -2.26
C TYR A 19 16.69 1.85 -2.31
N VAL A 20 16.61 2.85 -3.19
CA VAL A 20 15.36 3.61 -3.41
C VAL A 20 14.26 2.69 -3.95
N LYS A 21 14.57 1.81 -4.90
CA LYS A 21 13.60 0.85 -5.45
C LYS A 21 13.15 -0.15 -4.40
N GLU A 22 14.07 -0.71 -3.63
CA GLU A 22 13.74 -1.65 -2.56
C GLU A 22 12.86 -1.00 -1.49
N ALA A 23 13.20 0.21 -1.05
CA ALA A 23 12.42 0.94 -0.06
C ALA A 23 11.01 1.29 -0.58
N LEU A 24 10.90 1.68 -1.85
CA LEU A 24 9.60 1.95 -2.47
C LEU A 24 8.77 0.67 -2.62
N ALA A 25 9.40 -0.44 -3.02
CA ALA A 25 8.73 -1.73 -3.13
C ALA A 25 8.17 -2.17 -1.77
N ALA A 26 8.99 -2.13 -0.72
CA ALA A 26 8.57 -2.45 0.65
C ALA A 26 7.44 -1.54 1.14
N TYR A 27 7.55 -0.22 0.88
CA TYR A 27 6.49 0.72 1.24
C TYR A 27 5.17 0.39 0.54
N LEU A 28 5.21 0.08 -0.77
CA LEU A 28 4.01 -0.24 -1.53
C LEU A 28 3.42 -1.59 -1.09
N GLU A 29 4.23 -2.60 -0.81
CA GLU A 29 3.78 -3.88 -0.28
C GLU A 29 3.01 -3.69 1.04
N ASP A 30 3.55 -2.89 1.96
CA ASP A 30 2.92 -2.64 3.26
C ASP A 30 1.68 -1.73 3.19
N ARG A 31 1.56 -0.89 2.16
CA ARG A 31 0.56 0.21 2.13
C ARG A 31 -0.46 0.14 1.00
N ALA A 32 -0.27 -0.70 -0.01
CA ALA A 32 -1.12 -0.71 -1.21
C ALA A 32 -2.60 -0.86 -0.87
N ASP A 33 -2.97 -1.86 -0.08
CA ASP A 33 -4.37 -2.14 0.27
C ASP A 33 -5.03 -0.97 0.99
N TYR A 34 -4.32 -0.35 1.95
CA TYR A 34 -4.80 0.83 2.66
C TYR A 34 -5.01 2.02 1.72
N LEU A 35 -4.05 2.28 0.83
CA LEU A 35 -4.14 3.38 -0.12
C LEU A 35 -5.29 3.18 -1.12
N LEU A 36 -5.49 1.95 -1.60
CA LEU A 36 -6.62 1.59 -2.46
C LEU A 36 -7.96 1.74 -1.74
N ALA A 37 -8.05 1.31 -0.48
CA ALA A 37 -9.26 1.47 0.33
C ALA A 37 -9.57 2.95 0.59
N LEU A 38 -8.56 3.77 0.87
CA LEU A 38 -8.71 5.21 1.04
C LEU A 38 -9.23 5.86 -0.25
N ALA A 39 -8.63 5.54 -1.40
CA ALA A 39 -9.09 6.03 -2.70
C ALA A 39 -10.54 5.61 -2.98
N ALA A 40 -10.95 4.40 -2.62
CA ALA A 40 -12.34 3.95 -2.73
C ALA A 40 -13.30 4.79 -1.85
N LEU A 41 -12.90 5.11 -0.61
CA LEU A 41 -13.69 5.97 0.29
C LEU A 41 -13.84 7.39 -0.26
N GLU A 42 -12.80 7.95 -0.85
CA GLU A 42 -12.79 9.30 -1.44
C GLU A 42 -13.72 9.44 -2.65
N ARG A 43 -13.95 8.35 -3.40
CA ARG A 43 -14.85 8.32 -4.56
C ARG A 43 -16.33 8.46 -4.18
N LYS A 44 -16.69 8.37 -2.89
CA LYS A 44 -18.06 8.55 -2.36
C LYS A 44 -19.13 7.77 -3.14
N GLU A 45 -18.81 6.55 -3.52
CA GLU A 45 -19.75 5.66 -4.23
C GLU A 45 -20.97 5.33 -3.36
N PRO A 46 -22.11 4.91 -3.97
CA PRO A 46 -23.26 4.42 -3.23
C PRO A 46 -22.87 3.36 -2.21
N ARG A 47 -23.38 3.48 -1.00
CA ARG A 47 -23.08 2.58 0.12
C ARG A 47 -24.28 1.68 0.37
N THR A 48 -24.01 0.42 0.67
CA THR A 48 -25.02 -0.54 1.13
C THR A 48 -24.74 -0.89 2.58
N SER A 49 -25.78 -1.24 3.36
CA SER A 49 -25.60 -1.58 4.76
C SER A 49 -25.01 -2.99 4.91
N LEU A 50 -24.33 -3.26 6.03
CA LEU A 50 -23.82 -4.60 6.31
C LEU A 50 -24.96 -5.63 6.34
N ALA A 51 -26.15 -5.26 6.83
CA ALA A 51 -27.32 -6.13 6.84
C ALA A 51 -27.76 -6.49 5.42
N ASP A 52 -27.81 -5.51 4.51
CA ASP A 52 -28.19 -5.75 3.12
C ASP A 52 -27.17 -6.64 2.39
N VAL A 53 -25.87 -6.41 2.62
CA VAL A 53 -24.79 -7.26 2.08
C VAL A 53 -24.90 -8.70 2.60
N ARG A 54 -25.16 -8.89 3.91
CA ARG A 54 -25.32 -10.22 4.49
C ARG A 54 -26.52 -10.94 3.90
N ARG A 55 -27.63 -10.23 3.67
CA ARG A 55 -28.82 -10.76 3.00
C ARG A 55 -28.53 -11.20 1.58
N GLU A 56 -27.86 -10.37 0.79
CA GLU A 56 -27.48 -10.65 -0.60
C GLU A 56 -26.54 -11.86 -0.73
N LEU A 57 -25.62 -12.04 0.23
CA LEU A 57 -24.68 -13.16 0.25
C LEU A 57 -25.22 -14.43 0.94
N GLY A 58 -26.46 -14.41 1.45
CA GLY A 58 -27.04 -15.54 2.17
C GLY A 58 -26.39 -15.83 3.54
N LEU A 59 -25.79 -14.81 4.16
CA LEU A 59 -25.07 -14.86 5.44
C LEU A 59 -25.95 -14.46 6.64
N GLU A 60 -27.27 -14.61 6.55
CA GLU A 60 -28.30 -14.23 7.54
C GLU A 60 -28.38 -15.18 8.77
N ARG A 61 -27.32 -15.96 9.04
CA ARG A 61 -27.26 -16.89 10.18
C ARG A 61 -26.52 -16.28 11.37
#